data_AF-A0A519MFS5-F1
#
_entry.id   AF-A0A519MFS5-F1
#
_cell.length_a   1.000
_cell.length_b   1.000
_cell.length_c   1.000
_cell.angle_alpha   90.00
_cell.angle_beta   90.00
_cell.angle_gamma   90.00
#
_symmetry.space_group_name_H-M   'P 1'
#
loop_
_entity.id
_entity.type
_entity.pdbx_description
1 polymer ?
#
loop_
_entity_poly.entity_id
_entity_poly.type
_entity_poly.pdbx_seq_one_letter_code
_entity_poly.pdbx_strand_id
1 'polypeptide(L)'
;MPSSTLTQSALALCGAGAALHLYTVVFKAAGGEEGAGASAFLIGLWVFSCAPYAISAWLARGRWAAWALGAAAACLVADLYMHYSVFVAPAGSTAALGLLFMPLWNLVIIGPAGALLAGAVHWAWRRKAGAAG
;
A
#
# COMPACT_ATOMS: atom_id res chain seq x y z
N MET A 1 -4.55 19.84 -15.34
CA MET A 1 -3.51 18.79 -15.25
C MET A 1 -3.45 18.29 -13.81
N PRO A 2 -3.25 16.99 -13.54
CA PRO A 2 -3.01 16.53 -12.17
C PRO A 2 -1.80 17.29 -11.61
N SER A 3 -1.85 17.73 -10.34
CA SER A 3 -0.70 18.40 -9.74
C SER A 3 0.46 17.41 -9.71
N SER A 4 1.57 17.76 -10.37
CA SER A 4 2.75 16.89 -10.48
C SER A 4 3.19 16.35 -9.12
N THR A 5 3.09 17.17 -8.06
CA THR A 5 3.43 16.79 -6.69
C THR A 5 2.56 15.65 -6.14
N LEU A 6 1.22 15.72 -6.22
CA LEU A 6 0.35 14.65 -5.69
C LEU A 6 0.63 13.32 -6.39
N THR A 7 0.82 13.33 -7.70
CA THR A 7 1.17 12.12 -8.47
C THR A 7 2.53 11.58 -8.03
N GLN A 8 3.55 12.42 -7.92
CA GLN A 8 4.88 12.01 -7.45
C GLN A 8 4.85 11.43 -6.04
N SER A 9 4.14 12.07 -5.10
CA SER A 9 3.98 11.56 -3.74
C SER A 9 3.25 10.21 -3.71
N ALA A 10 2.15 10.06 -4.47
CA ALA A 10 1.44 8.79 -4.54
C ALA A 10 2.32 7.66 -5.10
N LEU A 11 3.09 7.93 -6.16
CA LEU A 11 4.02 6.97 -6.73
C LEU A 11 5.17 6.62 -5.79
N ALA A 12 5.69 7.60 -5.05
CA ALA A 12 6.72 7.36 -4.03
C ALA A 12 6.21 6.43 -2.93
N LEU A 13 4.98 6.63 -2.44
CA LEU A 13 4.35 5.73 -1.47
C LEU A 13 4.12 4.33 -2.04
N CYS A 14 3.70 4.23 -3.31
CA CYS A 14 3.58 2.92 -3.98
C CYS A 14 4.92 2.20 -4.07
N GLY A 15 6.00 2.93 -4.40
CA GLY A 15 7.36 2.40 -4.41
C GLY A 15 7.79 1.91 -3.02
N ALA A 16 7.52 2.68 -1.97
CA ALA A 16 7.81 2.29 -0.60
C ALA A 16 7.05 1.03 -0.17
N GLY A 17 5.76 0.91 -0.52
CA GLY A 17 4.96 -0.29 -0.26
C GLY A 17 5.51 -1.52 -0.99
N ALA A 18 5.83 -1.39 -2.27
CA ALA A 18 6.44 -2.48 -3.05
C ALA A 18 7.81 -2.90 -2.47
N ALA A 19 8.62 -1.94 -2.01
CA ALA A 19 9.90 -2.20 -1.37
C ALA A 19 9.75 -2.92 -0.03
N LEU A 20 8.76 -2.54 0.81
CA LEU A 20 8.44 -3.25 2.05
C LEU A 20 8.05 -4.71 1.80
N HIS A 21 7.22 -4.96 0.79
CA HIS A 21 6.82 -6.32 0.42
C HIS A 21 7.97 -7.14 -0.16
N LEU A 22 8.83 -6.51 -0.97
CA LEU A 22 10.05 -7.15 -1.46
C LEU A 22 10.98 -7.52 -0.31
N TYR A 23 11.21 -6.59 0.63
CA TYR A 23 12.00 -6.84 1.85
C TYR A 23 11.44 -8.02 2.64
N THR A 24 10.12 -8.06 2.86
CA THR A 24 9.45 -9.14 3.59
C THR A 24 9.65 -10.51 2.92
N VAL A 25 9.57 -10.55 1.59
CA VAL A 25 9.76 -11.79 0.81
C VAL A 25 11.21 -12.25 0.83
N VAL A 26 12.16 -11.34 0.66
CA VAL A 26 13.60 -11.64 0.73
C VAL A 26 13.97 -12.14 2.13
N PHE A 27 13.49 -11.47 3.17
CA PHE A 27 13.71 -11.88 4.57
C PHE A 27 13.17 -13.30 4.83
N LYS A 28 11.95 -13.60 4.36
CA LYS A 28 11.37 -14.95 4.49
C LYS A 28 12.10 -16.00 3.69
N ALA A 29 12.57 -15.67 2.48
CA ALA A 29 13.34 -16.60 1.65
C ALA A 29 14.72 -16.92 2.28
N ALA A 30 15.37 -15.93 2.89
CA ALA A 30 16.64 -16.12 3.58
C ALA A 30 16.55 -16.96 4.88
N GLY A 31 15.36 -17.04 5.49
CA GLY A 31 15.10 -17.87 6.67
C GLY A 31 14.69 -19.31 6.36
N GLY A 32 14.60 -19.72 5.09
CA GLY A 32 14.39 -21.11 4.67
C GLY A 32 15.68 -21.93 4.72
N GLU A 33 15.58 -23.26 4.72
CA GLU A 33 16.75 -24.15 4.64
C GLU A 33 17.71 -23.74 3.51
N GLU A 34 19.02 -23.79 3.76
CA GLU A 34 20.06 -23.38 2.81
C GLU A 34 19.80 -23.99 1.42
N GLY A 35 19.34 -23.17 0.46
CA GLY A 35 19.05 -23.57 -0.92
C GLY A 35 17.59 -23.40 -1.38
N ALA A 36 16.64 -23.13 -0.48
CA ALA A 36 15.27 -22.81 -0.86
C ALA A 36 15.16 -21.33 -1.28
N GLY A 37 15.45 -21.04 -2.55
CA GLY A 37 15.18 -19.73 -3.17
C GLY A 37 13.70 -19.32 -3.05
N ALA A 38 13.37 -18.09 -3.46
CA ALA A 38 11.99 -17.58 -3.38
C ALA A 38 11.00 -18.55 -4.04
N SER A 39 10.19 -19.23 -3.22
CA SER A 39 9.21 -20.20 -3.72
C SER A 39 8.15 -19.50 -4.56
N ALA A 40 7.50 -20.25 -5.47
CA ALA A 40 6.40 -19.72 -6.28
C ALA A 40 5.29 -19.10 -5.41
N PHE A 41 5.08 -19.64 -4.21
CA PHE A 41 4.18 -19.06 -3.21
C PHE A 41 4.61 -17.67 -2.74
N LEU A 42 5.88 -17.47 -2.39
CA LEU A 42 6.39 -16.17 -1.94
C LEU A 42 6.35 -15.12 -3.07
N ILE A 43 6.65 -15.52 -4.30
CA ILE A 43 6.52 -14.66 -5.48
C ILE A 43 5.05 -14.28 -5.71
N GLY A 44 4.14 -15.26 -5.64
CA GLY A 44 2.70 -15.01 -5.76
C GLY A 44 2.20 -14.07 -4.66
N LEU A 45 2.66 -14.26 -3.43
CA LEU A 45 2.34 -13.39 -2.29
C LEU A 45 2.88 -11.98 -2.50
N TRP A 46 4.10 -11.83 -3.03
CA TRP A 46 4.67 -10.51 -3.36
C TRP A 46 3.83 -9.77 -4.40
N VAL A 47 3.51 -10.43 -5.52
CA VAL A 47 2.69 -9.86 -6.59
C VAL A 47 1.31 -9.47 -6.06
N PHE A 48 0.69 -10.35 -5.27
CA PHE A 48 -0.61 -10.08 -4.65
C PHE A 48 -0.55 -8.89 -3.68
N SER A 49 0.50 -8.81 -2.85
CA SER A 49 0.71 -7.72 -1.90
C SER A 49 1.00 -6.38 -2.58
N CYS A 50 1.54 -6.41 -3.80
CA CYS A 50 1.75 -5.22 -4.63
C CYS A 50 0.48 -4.75 -5.36
N ALA A 51 -0.58 -5.56 -5.45
CA ALA A 51 -1.79 -5.22 -6.21
C ALA A 51 -2.48 -3.90 -5.75
N PRO A 52 -2.66 -3.62 -4.44
CA PRO A 52 -3.22 -2.35 -3.99
C PRO A 52 -2.41 -1.14 -4.48
N TYR A 53 -1.09 -1.25 -4.47
CA TYR A 53 -0.18 -0.19 -4.91
C TYR A 53 -0.16 -0.04 -6.43
N ALA A 54 -0.29 -1.14 -7.19
CA ALA A 54 -0.43 -1.08 -8.64
C ALA A 54 -1.69 -0.32 -9.06
N ILE A 55 -2.83 -0.59 -8.39
CA ILE A 55 -4.08 0.14 -8.60
C ILE A 55 -3.91 1.62 -8.24
N SER A 56 -3.31 1.91 -7.08
CA SER A 56 -3.06 3.30 -6.68
C SER A 56 -2.14 4.03 -7.66
N ALA A 57 -1.04 3.42 -8.10
CA ALA A 57 -0.14 3.99 -9.09
C ALA A 57 -0.82 4.23 -10.44
N TRP A 58 -1.76 3.37 -10.84
CA TRP A 58 -2.59 3.59 -12.03
C TRP A 58 -3.52 4.80 -11.85
N LEU A 59 -4.23 4.90 -10.72
CA LEU A 59 -5.08 6.04 -10.38
C LEU A 59 -4.29 7.36 -10.34
N ALA A 60 -3.05 7.32 -9.84
CA ALA A 60 -2.17 8.49 -9.70
C ALA A 60 -1.80 9.14 -11.05
N ARG A 61 -1.72 8.33 -12.11
CA ARG A 61 -1.42 8.80 -13.48
C ARG A 61 -2.63 9.45 -14.16
N GLY A 62 -3.82 9.27 -13.61
CA GLY A 62 -5.05 9.88 -14.11
C GLY A 62 -5.43 11.17 -13.38
N ARG A 63 -6.72 11.51 -13.44
CA ARG A 63 -7.29 12.66 -12.71
C ARG A 63 -7.51 12.41 -11.22
N TRP A 64 -7.14 11.23 -10.73
CA TRP A 64 -7.46 10.72 -9.39
C TRP A 64 -6.25 10.76 -8.45
N ALA A 65 -5.27 11.63 -8.70
CA ALA A 65 -4.02 11.70 -7.94
C ALA A 65 -4.22 11.87 -6.42
N ALA A 66 -5.18 12.68 -5.99
CA ALA A 66 -5.51 12.83 -4.56
C ALA A 66 -6.06 11.53 -3.95
N TRP A 67 -6.86 10.77 -4.69
CA TRP A 67 -7.45 9.51 -4.26
C TRP A 67 -6.38 8.42 -4.19
N ALA A 68 -5.52 8.37 -5.20
CA ALA A 68 -4.35 7.49 -5.22
C ALA A 68 -3.43 7.73 -4.02
N LEU A 69 -3.12 9.00 -3.73
CA LEU A 69 -2.30 9.36 -2.57
C LEU A 69 -2.89 8.80 -1.28
N GLY A 70 -4.20 9.02 -1.05
CA GLY A 70 -4.89 8.49 0.12
C GLY A 70 -4.90 6.97 0.20
N ALA A 71 -5.16 6.29 -0.92
CA ALA A 71 -5.12 4.83 -1.00
C ALA A 71 -3.73 4.28 -0.67
N ALA A 72 -2.68 4.82 -1.30
CA ALA A 72 -1.31 4.37 -1.09
C ALA A 72 -0.85 4.61 0.35
N ALA A 73 -1.18 5.78 0.93
CA ALA A 73 -0.84 6.10 2.31
C ALA A 73 -1.53 5.16 3.30
N ALA A 74 -2.84 4.93 3.15
CA ALA A 74 -3.60 4.06 4.05
C ALA A 74 -3.10 2.60 3.97
N CYS A 75 -2.90 2.08 2.76
CA CYS A 75 -2.34 0.74 2.58
C CYS A 75 -0.93 0.62 3.18
N LEU A 76 -0.07 1.62 2.98
CA LEU A 76 1.30 1.59 3.52
C LEU A 76 1.33 1.61 5.04
N VAL A 77 0.52 2.47 5.68
CA VAL A 77 0.40 2.51 7.15
C VAL A 77 -0.06 1.16 7.67
N ALA A 78 -1.06 0.57 7.03
CA ALA A 78 -1.62 -0.69 7.47
C ALA A 78 -0.67 -1.88 7.23
N ASP A 79 0.09 -1.86 6.13
CA ASP A 79 1.15 -2.84 5.86
C ASP A 79 2.33 -2.71 6.83
N LEU A 80 2.72 -1.47 7.21
CA LEU A 80 3.72 -1.24 8.25
C LEU A 80 3.27 -1.76 9.60
N TYR A 81 2.00 -1.53 9.97
CA TYR A 81 1.40 -2.09 11.17
C TYR A 81 1.42 -3.63 11.13
N MET A 82 1.06 -4.24 10.00
CA MET A 82 1.09 -5.69 9.84
C MET A 82 2.52 -6.24 9.92
N HIS A 83 3.47 -5.58 9.26
CA HIS A 83 4.88 -5.94 9.32
C HIS A 83 5.41 -5.92 10.77
N TYR A 84 5.14 -4.83 11.50
CA TYR A 84 5.49 -4.72 12.92
C TYR A 84 4.85 -5.83 13.76
N SER A 85 3.55 -6.08 13.56
CA SER A 85 2.79 -7.09 14.31
C SER A 85 3.22 -8.52 14.03
N VAL A 86 3.92 -8.79 12.92
CA VAL A 86 4.38 -10.14 12.56
C VAL A 86 5.85 -10.34 12.88
N PHE A 87 6.70 -9.34 12.63
CA PHE A 87 8.16 -9.50 12.73
C PHE A 87 8.79 -8.86 13.97
N VAL A 88 8.12 -7.89 14.62
CA VAL A 88 8.68 -7.16 15.77
C VAL A 88 7.99 -7.54 17.07
N ALA A 89 6.65 -7.54 17.07
CA ALA A 89 5.84 -7.85 18.25
C ALA A 89 4.76 -8.90 17.92
N PRO A 90 5.16 -10.17 17.65
CA PRO A 90 4.21 -11.22 17.29
C PRO A 90 3.26 -11.54 18.46
N ALA A 91 1.97 -11.30 18.26
CA ALA A 91 0.93 -11.54 19.27
C ALA A 91 0.42 -13.01 19.32
N GLY A 92 0.91 -13.89 18.44
CA GLY A 92 0.54 -15.32 18.44
C GLY A 92 1.01 -16.08 17.19
N SER A 93 0.87 -17.41 17.20
CA SER A 93 1.31 -18.30 16.10
C SER A 93 0.56 -18.07 14.78
N THR A 94 -0.57 -17.38 14.82
CA THR A 94 -1.37 -17.03 13.63
C THR A 94 -1.01 -15.66 13.04
N ALA A 95 -0.07 -14.92 13.64
CA ALA A 95 0.30 -13.58 13.17
C ALA A 95 0.71 -13.59 11.68
N ALA A 96 1.43 -14.63 11.24
CA ALA A 96 1.86 -14.75 9.85
C ALA A 96 0.71 -14.84 8.82
N LEU A 97 -0.49 -15.28 9.23
CA LEU A 97 -1.69 -15.26 8.36
C LEU A 97 -2.09 -13.82 8.02
N GLY A 98 -1.77 -12.87 8.90
CA GLY A 98 -1.97 -11.44 8.64
C GLY A 98 -1.33 -11.00 7.33
N LEU A 99 -0.13 -11.49 6.98
CA LEU A 99 0.53 -11.17 5.72
C LEU A 99 -0.23 -11.65 4.49
N LEU A 100 -1.00 -12.75 4.61
CA LEU A 100 -1.79 -13.30 3.50
C LEU A 100 -3.08 -12.50 3.29
N PHE A 101 -3.74 -12.08 4.38
CA PHE A 101 -5.03 -11.39 4.30
C PHE A 101 -4.92 -9.87 4.21
N MET A 102 -3.81 -9.27 4.64
CA MET A 102 -3.65 -7.82 4.62
C MET A 102 -3.83 -7.20 3.22
N PRO A 103 -3.27 -7.77 2.13
CA PRO A 103 -3.52 -7.23 0.79
C PRO A 103 -5.00 -7.25 0.39
N LEU A 104 -5.76 -8.24 0.86
CA LEU A 104 -7.21 -8.30 0.63
C LEU A 104 -7.93 -7.17 1.37
N TRP A 105 -7.60 -6.94 2.65
CA TRP A 105 -8.16 -5.80 3.41
C TRP A 105 -7.78 -4.45 2.79
N ASN A 106 -6.56 -4.33 2.25
CA ASN A 106 -6.11 -3.15 1.51
C ASN A 106 -6.93 -2.91 0.24
N LEU A 107 -7.26 -3.96 -0.51
CA LEU A 107 -8.08 -3.84 -1.73
C LEU A 107 -9.53 -3.49 -1.42
N VAL A 108 -10.13 -4.12 -0.41
CA VAL A 108 -11.58 -4.06 -0.18
C VAL A 108 -11.98 -2.89 0.72
N ILE A 109 -11.17 -2.56 1.72
CA ILE A 109 -11.56 -1.59 2.77
C ILE A 109 -10.56 -0.45 2.91
N ILE A 110 -9.30 -0.75 3.22
CA ILE A 110 -8.35 0.26 3.69
C ILE A 110 -7.96 1.22 2.56
N GLY A 111 -7.62 0.70 1.38
CA GLY A 111 -7.33 1.50 0.20
C GLY A 111 -8.51 2.38 -0.23
N PRO A 112 -9.72 1.82 -0.42
CA PRO A 112 -10.91 2.60 -0.71
C PRO A 112 -11.23 3.67 0.35
N ALA A 113 -11.14 3.34 1.64
CA ALA A 113 -11.37 4.31 2.72
C ALA A 113 -10.36 5.46 2.69
N GLY A 114 -9.07 5.16 2.51
CA GLY A 114 -8.02 6.16 2.34
C GLY A 114 -8.24 7.05 1.12
N ALA A 115 -8.64 6.46 0.00
CA ALA A 115 -8.95 7.17 -1.24
C ALA A 115 -10.10 8.17 -1.06
N LEU A 116 -11.19 7.73 -0.44
CA LEU A 116 -12.37 8.55 -0.17
C LEU A 116 -12.05 9.72 0.76
N LEU A 117 -11.30 9.47 1.83
CA LEU A 117 -10.87 10.51 2.77
C LEU A 117 -10.04 11.60 2.08
N ALA A 118 -8.98 11.21 1.36
CA ALA A 118 -8.13 12.17 0.66
C ALA A 118 -8.87 12.89 -0.47
N GLY A 119 -9.74 12.18 -1.19
CA GLY A 119 -10.61 12.75 -2.22
C GLY A 119 -11.57 13.80 -1.67
N ALA A 120 -12.21 13.53 -0.52
CA ALA A 120 -13.13 14.46 0.15
C ALA A 120 -12.40 15.72 0.65
N VAL A 121 -11.23 15.56 1.28
CA VAL A 121 -10.39 16.69 1.72
C VAL A 121 -9.98 17.56 0.55
N HIS A 122 -9.47 16.94 -0.53
CA HIS A 122 -9.05 17.68 -1.72
C HIS A 122 -10.21 18.43 -2.38
N TRP A 123 -11.38 17.81 -2.46
CA TRP A 123 -12.59 18.44 -2.99
C TRP A 123 -13.04 19.63 -2.14
N ALA A 124 -13.04 19.50 -0.82
CA ALA A 124 -13.42 20.59 0.10
C ALA A 124 -12.47 21.79 -0.04
N TRP A 125 -11.17 21.55 -0.17
CA TRP A 125 -10.18 22.60 -0.40
C TRP A 125 -10.36 23.32 -1.74
N ARG A 126 -10.62 22.58 -2.82
CA ARG A 126 -10.89 23.20 -4.13
C ARG A 126 -12.14 24.08 -4.13
N ARG A 127 -13.18 23.67 -3.39
CA ARG A 127 -14.39 24.50 -3.22
C ARG A 127 -14.10 25.81 -2.49
N LYS A 128 -13.31 25.77 -1.41
CA LYS A 128 -12.92 26.98 -0.67
C LYS A 128 -12.07 27.92 -1.53
N ALA A 129 -11.11 27.38 -2.29
CA ALA A 129 -10.25 28.18 -3.16
C ALA A 129 -11.01 28.88 -4.29
N GLY A 130 -12.05 28.23 -4.85
CA GLY A 130 -12.89 28.82 -5.90
C GLY A 130 -13.93 29.84 -5.39
N ALA A 131 -14.18 29.90 -4.08
CA ALA A 131 -15.08 30.88 -3.48
C ALA A 131 -14.37 32.17 -3.02
N ALA A 132 -13.03 32.21 -3.11
CA ALA A 132 -12.19 33.30 -2.64
C ALA A 132 -11.54 34.13 -3.77
N GLY A 133 -11.90 33.86 -5.03
CA GLY A 133 -11.46 34.60 -6.22
C GLY A 133 -12.66 35.03 -7.06
#